data_AF-A0A212CD64-F1
#
_entry.id   AF-A0A212CD64-F1
#
_cell.length_a   1.000
_cell.length_b   1.000
_cell.length_c   1.000
_cell.angle_alpha   90.00
_cell.angle_beta   90.00
_cell.angle_gamma   90.00
#
_symmetry.space_group_name_H-M   'P 1'
#
loop_
_entity.id
_entity.type
_entity.pdbx_description
1 polymer ?
#
loop_
_entity_poly.entity_id
_entity_poly.type
_entity_poly.pdbx_seq_one_letter_code
_entity_poly.pdbx_strand_id
1 'polypeptide(L)'
;MSSEELLNSLDSFEAREDDVFLVSYPKSGTHWIAKVIENIPNARLTLTPPIELGDISKFEELKTYCERRIIYIVRNPKDIAVSFFHYYRDNPNLPSIETWHEFFELFLKGD
;
A
#
# COMPACT_ATOMS: atom_id res chain seq x y z
N MET A 1 1.48 4.05 -11.29
CA MET A 1 0.63 5.24 -11.49
C MET A 1 0.78 6.21 -10.31
N SER A 2 2.01 6.37 -9.83
CA SER A 2 2.37 7.29 -8.75
C SER A 2 3.27 8.32 -9.40
N SER A 3 2.91 9.61 -9.36
CA SER A 3 3.76 10.65 -9.93
C SER A 3 4.94 10.91 -9.00
N GLU A 4 6.10 11.21 -9.58
CA GLU A 4 7.30 11.58 -8.83
C GLU A 4 7.04 12.85 -8.00
N GLU A 5 6.26 13.78 -8.53
CA GLU A 5 5.80 14.98 -7.83
C GLU A 5 5.01 14.64 -6.56
N LEU A 6 4.11 13.64 -6.62
CA LEU A 6 3.37 13.16 -5.46
C LEU A 6 4.30 12.59 -4.39
N LEU A 7 5.25 11.75 -4.81
CA LEU A 7 6.21 11.12 -3.91
C LEU A 7 7.08 12.17 -3.21
N ASN A 8 7.55 13.18 -3.96
CA ASN A 8 8.32 14.29 -3.41
C ASN A 8 7.49 15.19 -2.46
N SER A 9 6.17 15.21 -2.62
CA SER A 9 5.26 15.97 -1.75
C SER A 9 4.89 15.24 -0.46
N LEU A 10 5.22 13.95 -0.30
CA LEU A 10 4.88 13.16 0.89
C LEU A 10 5.45 13.75 2.18
N ASP A 11 6.63 14.37 2.13
CA ASP A 11 7.25 15.02 3.29
C ASP A 11 6.43 16.23 3.80
N SER A 12 5.60 16.81 2.94
CA SER A 12 4.70 17.92 3.26
C SER A 12 3.33 17.47 3.79
N PHE A 13 3.12 16.17 3.93
CA PHE A 13 1.86 15.61 4.40
C PHE A 13 1.72 15.72 5.92
N GLU A 14 0.65 16.37 6.38
CA GLU A 14 0.30 16.49 7.79
C GLU A 14 -0.88 15.56 8.13
N ALA A 15 -0.67 14.60 9.04
CA ALA A 15 -1.60 13.53 9.41
C ALA A 15 -2.38 13.75 10.72
N ARG A 16 -3.60 13.17 10.84
CA ARG A 16 -4.60 13.41 11.90
C ARG A 16 -4.61 12.48 13.10
N GLU A 17 -5.03 12.94 14.30
CA GLU A 17 -4.98 12.15 15.57
C GLU A 17 -5.68 10.83 15.45
N ASP A 18 -6.82 10.91 14.78
CA ASP A 18 -7.71 9.80 14.56
C ASP A 18 -7.33 8.97 13.32
N ASP A 19 -6.43 9.46 12.47
CA ASP A 19 -5.94 8.72 11.30
C ASP A 19 -5.29 7.42 11.73
N VAL A 20 -5.59 6.39 10.95
CA VAL A 20 -5.00 5.07 11.07
C VAL A 20 -4.33 4.74 9.75
N PHE A 21 -3.02 4.63 9.77
CA PHE A 21 -2.27 4.17 8.61
C PHE A 21 -2.34 2.66 8.53
N LEU A 22 -2.95 2.17 7.45
CA LEU A 22 -2.87 0.77 7.09
C LEU A 22 -1.63 0.54 6.23
N VAL A 23 -0.63 -0.11 6.81
CA VAL A 23 0.67 -0.30 6.16
C VAL A 23 0.92 -1.78 5.95
N SER A 24 1.34 -2.15 4.75
CA SER A 24 1.69 -3.53 4.43
C SER A 24 2.62 -3.58 3.23
N TYR A 25 3.58 -4.49 3.24
CA TYR A 25 4.30 -4.82 2.02
C TYR A 25 3.32 -5.43 0.98
N PRO A 26 3.46 -5.15 -0.33
CA PRO A 26 2.60 -5.72 -1.36
C PRO A 26 2.41 -7.23 -1.18
N LYS A 27 1.17 -7.70 -1.39
CA LYS A 27 0.79 -9.13 -1.26
C LYS A 27 0.80 -9.69 0.18
N SER A 28 0.97 -8.86 1.20
CA SER A 28 0.92 -9.29 2.61
C SER A 28 -0.49 -9.32 3.21
N GLY A 29 -1.50 -8.77 2.54
CA GLY A 29 -2.89 -8.81 3.02
C GLY A 29 -3.65 -7.48 3.01
N THR A 30 -3.17 -6.47 2.29
CA THR A 30 -3.75 -5.10 2.24
C THR A 30 -5.24 -5.07 1.92
N HIS A 31 -5.68 -5.79 0.89
CA HIS A 31 -7.10 -5.85 0.51
C HIS A 31 -7.95 -6.58 1.56
N TRP A 32 -7.38 -7.61 2.19
CA TRP A 32 -8.10 -8.39 3.18
C TRP A 32 -8.39 -7.57 4.43
N ILE A 33 -7.39 -6.89 4.98
CA ILE A 33 -7.60 -6.03 6.15
C ILE A 33 -8.47 -4.81 5.85
N ALA A 34 -8.34 -4.22 4.65
CA ALA A 34 -9.21 -3.13 4.22
C ALA A 34 -10.67 -3.58 4.29
N LYS A 35 -10.96 -4.81 3.82
CA LYS A 35 -12.29 -5.40 3.92
C LYS A 35 -12.70 -5.72 5.36
N VAL A 36 -11.77 -6.18 6.20
CA VAL A 36 -12.06 -6.38 7.64
C VAL A 36 -12.47 -5.05 8.28
N ILE A 37 -11.73 -3.97 8.05
CA ILE A 37 -12.00 -2.62 8.57
C ILE A 37 -13.37 -2.12 8.09
N GLU A 38 -13.69 -2.27 6.80
CA GLU A 38 -15.01 -1.92 6.24
C GLU A 38 -16.17 -2.63 6.92
N ASN A 39 -15.97 -3.85 7.43
CA ASN A 39 -17.01 -4.66 8.06
C ASN A 39 -17.08 -4.47 9.58
N ILE A 40 -16.26 -3.60 10.19
CA ILE A 40 -16.37 -3.31 11.63
C ILE A 40 -17.64 -2.49 11.88
N PRO A 41 -18.62 -3.02 12.62
CA PRO A 41 -19.87 -2.31 12.87
C PRO A 41 -19.61 -1.04 13.69
N ASN A 42 -20.24 0.07 13.30
CA ASN A 42 -20.17 1.37 13.98
C ASN A 42 -18.77 2.01 14.06
N ALA A 43 -17.82 1.58 13.22
CA ALA A 43 -16.44 2.06 13.31
C ALA A 43 -16.25 3.55 12.98
N ARG A 44 -17.19 4.22 12.29
CA ARG A 44 -17.06 5.61 11.80
C ARG A 44 -15.70 5.89 11.13
N LEU A 45 -15.17 4.92 10.39
CA LEU A 45 -13.92 5.02 9.64
C LEU A 45 -14.21 5.28 8.17
N THR A 46 -13.42 6.15 7.53
CA THR A 46 -13.41 6.35 6.08
C THR A 46 -12.12 5.75 5.52
N LEU A 47 -12.24 4.68 4.75
CA LEU A 47 -11.08 4.11 4.07
C LEU A 47 -10.76 4.95 2.81
N THR A 48 -9.60 5.59 2.80
CA THR A 48 -9.10 6.32 1.65
C THR A 48 -8.30 5.38 0.72
N PRO A 49 -8.21 5.69 -0.59
CA PRO A 49 -7.32 4.93 -1.47
C PRO A 49 -5.85 5.15 -1.06
N PRO A 50 -4.91 4.29 -1.48
CA PRO A 50 -3.51 4.39 -1.10
C PRO A 50 -2.95 5.80 -1.32
N ILE A 51 -2.18 6.28 -0.34
CA ILE A 51 -1.71 7.68 -0.27
C ILE A 51 -0.74 8.00 -1.41
N GLU A 52 -0.01 6.99 -1.87
CA GLU A 52 0.94 7.04 -2.97
C GLU A 52 0.29 6.96 -4.36
N LEU A 53 -1.03 6.84 -4.45
CA LEU A 53 -1.77 6.74 -5.71
C LEU A 53 -2.63 7.98 -5.94
N GLY A 54 -2.39 8.69 -7.04
CA GLY A 54 -3.21 9.84 -7.46
C GLY A 54 -2.37 11.07 -7.79
N ASP A 55 -2.97 12.24 -7.58
CA ASP A 55 -2.38 13.55 -7.86
C ASP A 55 -2.39 14.43 -6.60
N ILE A 56 -1.61 15.52 -6.60
CA ILE A 56 -1.34 16.40 -5.44
C ILE A 56 -2.62 16.91 -4.78
N SER A 57 -3.70 17.07 -5.55
CA SER A 57 -5.04 17.43 -5.08
C SER A 57 -5.55 16.58 -3.90
N LYS A 58 -5.11 15.31 -3.78
CA LYS A 58 -5.43 14.44 -2.64
C LYS A 58 -4.78 14.89 -1.33
N PHE A 59 -3.57 15.44 -1.38
CA PHE A 59 -2.85 15.87 -0.17
C PHE A 59 -3.55 17.07 0.47
N GLU A 60 -4.15 17.94 -0.33
CA GLU A 60 -4.93 19.09 0.13
C GLU A 60 -6.18 18.66 0.92
N GLU A 61 -6.80 17.53 0.58
CA GLU A 61 -7.91 16.96 1.36
C GLU A 61 -7.45 16.36 2.71
N LEU A 62 -6.21 15.84 2.74
CA LEU A 62 -5.69 15.12 3.89
C LEU A 62 -5.08 16.05 4.97
N LYS A 63 -4.61 17.25 4.60
CA LYS A 63 -3.95 18.29 5.44
C LYS A 63 -4.75 18.88 6.63
N THR A 64 -5.97 18.41 6.91
CA THR A 64 -6.90 19.16 7.78
C THR A 64 -6.88 18.83 9.29
N TYR A 65 -6.16 17.82 9.82
CA TYR A 65 -6.22 17.46 11.27
C TYR A 65 -4.91 16.74 11.77
N CYS A 66 -4.66 16.54 13.09
CA CYS A 66 -3.31 16.23 13.69
C CYS A 66 -3.15 15.05 14.73
N GLU A 67 -2.24 14.03 14.58
CA GLU A 67 -1.72 12.88 15.46
C GLU A 67 -1.80 11.39 14.91
N ARG A 68 -1.51 10.23 15.59
CA ARG A 68 -1.12 8.96 14.85
C ARG A 68 -1.47 7.55 15.43
N ARG A 69 -2.02 6.64 14.60
CA ARG A 69 -2.06 5.16 14.83
C ARG A 69 -1.64 4.36 13.58
N ILE A 70 -0.94 3.22 13.75
CA ILE A 70 -0.47 2.38 12.62
C ILE A 70 -0.94 0.93 12.81
N ILE A 71 -1.57 0.36 11.79
CA ILE A 71 -1.83 -1.07 11.66
C ILE A 71 -0.89 -1.61 10.58
N TYR A 72 0.16 -2.31 11.01
CA TYR A 72 1.13 -2.93 10.11
C TYR A 72 0.83 -4.42 9.91
N ILE A 73 0.76 -4.86 8.66
CA ILE A 73 0.52 -6.27 8.32
C ILE A 73 1.75 -6.90 7.72
N VAL A 74 2.19 -7.95 8.38
CA VAL A 74 3.24 -8.86 7.93
C VAL A 74 2.65 -10.18 7.46
N ARG A 75 3.27 -10.74 6.43
CA ARG A 75 3.08 -12.12 6.00
C ARG A 75 4.45 -12.78 5.89
N ASN A 76 4.48 -14.10 5.94
CA ASN A 76 5.71 -14.85 5.71
C ASN A 76 6.34 -14.44 4.35
N PRO A 77 7.63 -14.08 4.30
CA PRO A 77 8.27 -13.57 3.09
C PRO A 77 8.30 -14.59 1.95
N LYS A 78 8.33 -15.90 2.25
CA LYS A 78 8.27 -16.96 1.22
C LYS A 78 6.91 -16.97 0.54
N ASP A 79 5.83 -16.82 1.30
CA ASP A 79 4.47 -16.75 0.75
C ASP A 79 4.22 -15.45 -0.01
N ILE A 80 4.79 -14.34 0.49
CA ILE A 80 4.77 -13.05 -0.20
C ILE A 80 5.40 -13.20 -1.57
N ALA A 81 6.63 -13.75 -1.65
CA ALA A 81 7.35 -13.89 -2.90
C ALA A 81 6.53 -14.68 -3.94
N VAL A 82 5.97 -15.83 -3.55
CA VAL A 82 5.12 -16.63 -4.45
C VAL A 82 3.89 -15.85 -4.91
N SER A 83 3.18 -15.19 -3.99
CA SER A 83 2.00 -14.39 -4.34
C SER A 83 2.35 -13.21 -5.25
N PHE A 84 3.54 -12.64 -5.09
CA PHE A 84 3.99 -11.48 -5.83
C PHE A 84 4.45 -11.84 -7.24
N PHE A 85 5.09 -13.00 -7.42
CA PHE A 85 5.38 -13.55 -8.74
C PHE A 85 4.14 -13.72 -9.60
N HIS A 86 3.09 -14.34 -9.07
CA HIS A 86 1.82 -14.48 -9.80
C HIS A 86 1.19 -13.13 -10.12
N TYR A 87 1.32 -12.16 -9.22
CA TYR A 87 0.82 -10.80 -9.47
C TYR A 87 1.57 -10.10 -10.61
N TYR A 88 2.88 -10.26 -10.72
CA TYR A 88 3.67 -9.75 -11.86
C TYR A 88 3.29 -10.43 -13.18
N ARG A 89 3.00 -11.74 -13.13
CA ARG A 89 2.59 -12.51 -14.31
C ARG A 89 1.20 -12.12 -14.83
N ASP A 90 0.26 -11.89 -13.93
CA ASP A 90 -1.15 -11.73 -14.29
C ASP A 90 -1.58 -10.24 -14.43
N ASN A 91 -0.79 -9.29 -13.94
CA ASN A 91 -1.12 -7.86 -13.98
C ASN A 91 -0.47 -7.17 -15.20
N PRO A 92 -1.27 -6.67 -16.17
CA PRO A 92 -0.74 -6.02 -17.36
C PRO A 92 -0.03 -4.68 -17.08
N ASN A 93 -0.19 -4.12 -15.88
CA ASN A 93 0.48 -2.88 -15.48
C ASN A 93 1.92 -3.10 -14.99
N LEU A 94 2.37 -4.35 -14.89
CA LEU A 94 3.70 -4.72 -14.42
C LEU A 94 4.51 -5.35 -15.56
N PRO A 95 5.85 -5.24 -15.53
CA PRO A 95 6.70 -5.93 -16.50
C PRO A 95 6.55 -7.45 -16.31
N SER A 96 6.30 -8.16 -17.41
CA SER A 96 6.22 -9.62 -17.41
C SER A 96 7.57 -10.23 -17.05
N ILE A 97 7.60 -11.05 -15.99
CA ILE A 97 8.76 -11.87 -15.63
C ILE A 97 8.42 -13.32 -15.95
N GLU A 98 9.23 -13.94 -16.81
CA GLU A 98 8.92 -15.28 -17.34
C GLU A 98 9.14 -16.37 -16.27
N THR A 99 10.26 -16.31 -15.54
CA THR A 99 10.67 -17.38 -14.62
C THR A 99 10.59 -16.99 -13.15
N TRP A 100 10.26 -17.98 -12.31
CA TRP A 100 10.29 -17.80 -10.86
C TRP A 100 11.70 -17.45 -10.35
N HIS A 101 12.74 -18.01 -10.96
CA HIS A 101 14.11 -17.80 -10.51
C HIS A 101 14.54 -16.34 -10.67
N GLU A 102 14.29 -15.74 -11.84
CA GLU A 102 14.58 -14.32 -12.08
C GLU A 102 13.78 -13.42 -11.13
N PHE A 103 12.49 -13.70 -10.96
CA PHE A 103 11.67 -12.97 -10.00
C PHE A 103 12.22 -13.07 -8.58
N PHE A 104 12.60 -14.26 -8.14
CA PHE A 104 13.07 -14.49 -6.78
C PHE A 104 14.40 -13.78 -6.49
N GLU A 105 15.32 -13.77 -7.47
CA GLU A 105 16.56 -13.00 -7.36
C GLU A 105 16.29 -11.48 -7.27
N LEU A 106 15.35 -10.96 -8.07
CA LEU A 106 14.93 -9.55 -7.97
C LEU A 106 14.29 -9.25 -6.60
N PHE A 107 13.41 -10.14 -6.13
CA PHE A 107 12.76 -10.01 -4.83
C PHE A 107 13.76 -9.97 -3.66
N LEU A 108 14.84 -10.77 -3.73
CA LEU A 108 15.90 -10.77 -2.72
C LEU A 108 16.82 -9.55 -2.80
N LYS A 109 17.01 -8.96 -3.98
CA LYS A 109 17.76 -7.70 -4.14
C LYS A 109 17.04 -6.52 -3.49
N GLY A 110 15.70 -6.53 -3.52
CA GLY A 110 14.88 -5.48 -2.93
C GLY A 110 14.85 -4.17 -3.72
N ASP A 111 15.12 -4.25 -5.03
CA ASP A 111 15.03 -3.14 -5.98
C ASP A 111 13.57 -2.85 -6.39
#